data_AF-A0A2G6LAZ7-F1
#
_entry.id   AF-A0A2G6LAZ7-F1
#
_cell.length_a   1.000
_cell.length_b   1.000
_cell.length_c   1.000
_cell.angle_alpha   90.00
_cell.angle_beta   90.00
_cell.angle_gamma   90.00
#
_symmetry.space_group_name_H-M   'P 1'
#
loop_
_entity.id
_entity.type
_entity.pdbx_description
1 polymer ?
#
loop_
_entity_poly.entity_id
_entity_poly.type
_entity_poly.pdbx_seq_one_letter_code
_entity_poly.pdbx_strand_id
1 'polypeptide(L)'
;MKLLPLLAIAFLGLTAVNAEPVVDTKGFHDKLAKVAGEKGIFAPHENFPKDYFLVPKNLPFLVGLSLHHPKSSELNLSKEQIEKIKAVKKVTVPTVLKSAKAIKALEWELANNIVVKKMSAESQYNLVEKIANLRTELTKKHLTCIERVRAILTDEQFAILSDYASKAAK
;
A
#
# COMPACT_ATOMS: atom_id res chain seq x y z
N MET A 1 -50.29 -1.39 40.96
CA MET A 1 -49.22 -2.37 40.68
C MET A 1 -49.00 -2.42 39.18
N LYS A 2 -47.75 -2.14 38.75
CA LYS A 2 -47.18 -2.22 37.39
C LYS A 2 -47.63 -1.20 36.33
N LEU A 3 -46.83 -0.13 36.23
CA LEU A 3 -46.47 0.52 34.98
C LEU A 3 -45.90 -0.54 34.01
N LEU A 4 -46.28 -0.46 32.72
CA LEU A 4 -45.44 -0.95 31.63
C LEU A 4 -45.23 0.22 30.65
N PRO A 5 -44.00 0.73 30.48
CA PRO A 5 -43.70 1.70 29.45
C PRO A 5 -43.35 1.02 28.12
N LEU A 6 -43.57 1.78 27.04
CA LEU A 6 -43.13 1.58 25.67
C LEU A 6 -41.80 0.81 25.54
N LEU A 7 -41.76 -0.21 24.67
CA LEU A 7 -40.56 -0.52 23.91
C LEU A 7 -40.81 -0.15 22.44
N ALA A 8 -40.46 1.08 22.10
CA ALA A 8 -40.15 1.43 20.73
C ALA A 8 -38.80 0.77 20.41
N ILE A 9 -38.81 -0.31 19.64
CA ILE A 9 -37.60 -0.88 19.04
C ILE A 9 -37.18 0.11 17.94
N ALA A 10 -36.34 1.07 18.31
CA ALA A 10 -35.65 1.91 17.35
C ALA A 10 -34.65 1.01 16.60
N PHE A 11 -34.97 0.71 15.34
CA PHE A 11 -34.03 0.19 14.37
C PHE A 11 -32.82 1.14 14.31
N LEU A 12 -31.70 0.76 14.94
CA LEU A 12 -30.37 1.30 14.68
C LEU A 12 -29.88 0.74 13.33
N GLY A 13 -30.58 1.10 12.26
CA GLY A 13 -30.11 0.97 10.90
C GLY A 13 -29.81 2.38 10.37
N LEU A 14 -28.69 2.52 9.66
CA LEU A 14 -28.23 3.69 8.88
C LEU A 14 -27.13 4.56 9.52
N THR A 15 -25.87 4.12 9.37
CA THR A 15 -24.74 5.05 9.07
C THR A 15 -23.69 4.47 8.11
N ALA A 16 -24.01 3.46 7.30
CA ALA A 16 -23.03 2.89 6.35
C ALA A 16 -23.04 3.53 4.95
N VAL A 17 -23.81 4.62 4.72
CA VAL A 17 -24.15 5.07 3.36
C VAL A 17 -23.20 6.14 2.80
N ASN A 18 -22.30 6.73 3.60
CA ASN A 18 -21.37 7.77 3.11
C ASN A 18 -19.96 7.63 3.71
N ALA A 19 -19.34 6.46 3.60
CA ALA A 19 -17.92 6.34 3.92
C ALA A 19 -17.09 6.97 2.79
N GLU A 20 -16.16 7.87 3.16
CA GLU A 20 -15.28 8.57 2.23
C GLU A 20 -13.81 8.40 2.65
N PRO A 21 -12.84 8.54 1.72
CA PRO A 21 -11.44 8.56 2.08
C PRO A 21 -11.11 9.66 3.10
N VAL A 22 -10.23 9.36 4.07
CA VAL A 22 -9.76 10.33 5.09
C VAL A 22 -9.02 11.52 4.46
N VAL A 23 -8.43 11.35 3.27
CA VAL A 23 -7.77 12.42 2.53
C VAL A 23 -8.22 12.46 1.07
N ASP A 24 -8.13 13.64 0.45
CA ASP A 24 -8.33 13.78 -0.99
C ASP A 24 -7.35 12.87 -1.76
N THR A 25 -7.92 12.00 -2.60
CA THR A 25 -7.20 11.03 -3.42
C THR A 25 -7.05 11.48 -4.87
N LYS A 26 -7.64 12.63 -5.25
CA LYS A 26 -7.61 13.13 -6.63
C LYS A 26 -6.17 13.32 -7.13
N GLY A 27 -5.92 12.79 -8.32
CA GLY A 27 -4.63 12.88 -9.01
C GLY A 27 -3.50 12.06 -8.37
N PHE A 28 -3.74 11.29 -7.30
CA PHE A 28 -2.71 10.42 -6.73
C PHE A 28 -2.31 9.30 -7.71
N HIS A 29 -3.30 8.68 -8.35
CA HIS A 29 -3.07 7.66 -9.37
C HIS A 29 -2.30 8.21 -10.58
N ASP A 30 -2.63 9.42 -11.05
CA ASP A 30 -1.93 10.05 -12.18
C ASP A 30 -0.47 10.37 -11.85
N LYS A 31 -0.21 10.85 -10.62
CA LYS A 31 1.15 11.08 -10.13
C LYS A 31 1.93 9.77 -10.05
N LEU A 32 1.31 8.70 -9.55
CA LEU A 32 1.94 7.38 -9.52
C LEU A 32 2.24 6.85 -10.93
N ALA A 33 1.30 6.96 -11.86
CA ALA A 33 1.50 6.55 -13.25
C ALA A 33 2.65 7.33 -13.92
N LYS A 34 2.72 8.64 -13.70
CA LYS A 34 3.82 9.48 -14.19
C LYS A 34 5.18 9.07 -13.63
N VAL A 35 5.24 8.67 -12.35
CA VAL A 35 6.49 8.20 -11.73
C VAL A 35 6.86 6.80 -12.20
N ALA A 36 5.88 5.91 -12.38
CA ALA A 36 6.07 4.56 -12.88
C ALA A 36 6.67 4.55 -14.29
N GLY A 37 6.28 5.52 -15.12
CA GLY A 37 6.70 5.60 -16.51
C GLY A 37 6.13 4.47 -17.36
N GLU A 38 6.74 4.25 -18.52
CA GLU A 38 6.33 3.19 -19.45
C GLU A 38 6.51 1.79 -18.85
N LYS A 39 5.63 0.88 -19.23
CA LYS A 39 5.72 -0.53 -18.85
C LYS A 39 6.67 -1.24 -19.79
N GLY A 40 7.43 -2.20 -19.26
CA GLY A 40 8.25 -3.08 -20.10
C GLY A 40 7.36 -3.98 -20.95
N ILE A 41 7.83 -4.35 -22.16
CA ILE A 41 7.11 -5.22 -23.09
C ILE A 41 6.78 -6.61 -22.50
N PHE A 42 7.56 -7.07 -21.51
CA PHE A 42 7.35 -8.33 -20.79
C PHE A 42 6.58 -8.16 -19.47
N ALA A 43 6.14 -6.94 -19.14
CA ALA A 43 5.43 -6.62 -17.90
C ALA A 43 4.16 -5.76 -18.16
N PRO A 44 3.25 -6.15 -19.08
CA PRO A 44 2.07 -5.34 -19.41
C PRO A 44 1.13 -5.13 -18.21
N HIS A 45 1.11 -6.08 -17.28
CA HIS A 45 0.25 -6.06 -16.08
C HIS A 45 0.96 -5.54 -14.83
N GLU A 46 2.11 -4.85 -14.98
CA GLU A 46 2.84 -4.25 -13.86
C GLU A 46 1.93 -3.39 -12.97
N ASN A 47 2.03 -3.63 -11.66
CA ASN A 47 1.44 -2.88 -10.57
C ASN A 47 2.53 -2.12 -9.79
N PHE A 48 2.91 -0.95 -10.31
CA PHE A 48 3.89 -0.09 -9.67
C PHE A 48 3.31 0.68 -8.47
N PRO A 49 4.03 0.78 -7.32
CA PRO A 49 5.34 0.19 -7.02
C PRO A 49 5.26 -1.19 -6.34
N LYS A 50 4.06 -1.76 -6.17
CA LYS A 50 3.83 -2.97 -5.36
C LYS A 50 4.62 -4.18 -5.85
N ASP A 51 4.71 -4.39 -7.15
CA ASP A 51 5.40 -5.58 -7.70
C ASP A 51 6.91 -5.63 -7.41
N TYR A 52 7.51 -4.51 -6.97
CA TYR A 52 8.94 -4.42 -6.67
C TYR A 52 9.31 -4.74 -5.22
N PHE A 53 8.34 -5.04 -4.37
CA PHE A 53 8.63 -5.58 -3.04
C PHE A 53 8.97 -7.08 -3.15
N LEU A 54 9.78 -7.59 -2.24
CA LEU A 54 10.09 -9.01 -2.17
C LEU A 54 8.86 -9.84 -1.76
N VAL A 55 8.00 -9.27 -0.90
CA VAL A 55 6.77 -9.91 -0.41
C VAL A 55 5.57 -8.98 -0.63
N PRO A 56 5.11 -8.82 -1.88
CA PRO A 56 4.18 -7.75 -2.25
C PRO A 56 2.70 -8.05 -1.95
N LYS A 57 2.35 -9.34 -1.76
CA LYS A 57 0.95 -9.80 -1.66
C LYS A 57 0.47 -10.08 -0.24
N ASN A 58 1.38 -10.48 0.65
CA ASN A 58 1.03 -10.91 2.02
C ASN A 58 1.33 -9.87 3.09
N LEU A 59 1.80 -8.67 2.70
CA LEU A 59 2.06 -7.57 3.63
C LEU A 59 1.08 -6.41 3.38
N PRO A 60 0.47 -5.84 4.43
CA PRO A 60 -0.51 -4.78 4.26
C PRO A 60 0.14 -3.41 4.03
N PHE A 61 -0.32 -2.68 3.02
CA PHE A 61 0.08 -1.29 2.77
C PHE A 61 -0.69 -0.32 3.68
N LEU A 62 -0.41 -0.35 4.99
CA LEU A 62 -1.22 0.29 6.02
C LEU A 62 -1.42 1.80 5.82
N VAL A 63 -0.42 2.56 5.36
CA VAL A 63 -0.60 4.00 5.04
C VAL A 63 -1.68 4.23 3.97
N GLY A 64 -1.70 3.37 2.95
CA GLY A 64 -2.71 3.43 1.90
C GLY A 64 -4.08 3.05 2.44
N LEU A 65 -4.16 1.96 3.20
CA LEU A 65 -5.41 1.49 3.78
C LEU A 65 -6.00 2.49 4.78
N SER A 66 -5.16 3.17 5.58
CA SER A 66 -5.61 4.10 6.62
C SER A 66 -6.03 5.47 6.10
N LEU A 67 -5.45 5.94 4.98
CA LEU A 67 -5.72 7.29 4.48
C LEU A 67 -6.55 7.32 3.19
N HIS A 68 -6.38 6.32 2.33
CA HIS A 68 -6.85 6.36 0.94
C HIS A 68 -7.90 5.31 0.62
N HIS A 69 -8.12 4.32 1.49
CA HIS A 69 -9.17 3.34 1.27
C HIS A 69 -10.53 4.05 1.21
N PRO A 70 -11.46 3.66 0.31
CA PRO A 70 -12.79 4.28 0.20
C PRO A 70 -13.55 4.31 1.54
N LYS A 71 -13.32 3.30 2.38
CA LYS A 71 -13.93 3.19 3.72
C LYS A 71 -13.07 3.72 4.87
N SER A 72 -11.96 4.41 4.58
CA SER A 72 -11.01 4.79 5.64
C SER A 72 -11.62 5.71 6.71
N SER A 73 -12.70 6.44 6.43
CA SER A 73 -13.44 7.18 7.46
C SER A 73 -14.02 6.31 8.58
N GLU A 74 -14.33 5.02 8.33
CA GLU A 74 -14.83 4.08 9.35
C GLU A 74 -13.79 3.82 10.45
N LEU A 75 -12.52 4.15 10.23
CA LEU A 75 -11.46 4.04 11.24
C LEU A 75 -11.57 5.10 12.35
N ASN A 76 -12.36 6.16 12.14
CA ASN A 76 -12.54 7.25 13.10
C ASN A 76 -11.20 7.79 13.66
N LEU A 77 -10.21 7.95 12.78
CA LEU A 77 -8.87 8.41 13.18
C LEU A 77 -8.95 9.80 13.81
N SER A 78 -8.29 9.99 14.94
CA SER A 78 -8.15 11.31 15.53
C SER A 78 -7.29 12.22 14.62
N LYS A 79 -7.44 13.54 14.75
CA LYS A 79 -6.59 14.50 14.01
C LYS A 79 -5.11 14.22 14.24
N GLU A 80 -4.73 13.87 15.47
CA GLU A 80 -3.35 13.52 15.81
C GLU A 80 -2.87 12.25 15.10
N GLN A 81 -3.69 11.19 15.06
CA GLN A 81 -3.36 9.96 14.34
C GLN A 81 -3.18 10.23 12.85
N ILE A 82 -4.07 11.01 12.24
CA ILE A 82 -3.99 11.40 10.82
C ILE A 82 -2.66 12.10 10.53
N GLU A 83 -2.27 13.07 11.34
CA GLU A 83 -1.01 13.80 11.14
C GLU A 83 0.23 12.91 11.34
N LYS A 84 0.22 12.01 12.33
CA LYS A 84 1.30 11.02 12.51
C LYS A 84 1.42 10.08 11.30
N ILE A 85 0.30 9.58 10.77
CA ILE A 85 0.32 8.71 9.59
C ILE A 85 0.76 9.49 8.34
N LYS A 86 0.35 10.75 8.18
CA LYS A 86 0.85 11.63 7.09
C LYS A 86 2.36 11.86 7.19
N ALA A 87 2.90 12.01 8.39
CA ALA A 87 4.35 12.11 8.60
C ALA A 87 5.07 10.82 8.16
N VAL A 88 4.54 9.64 8.51
CA VAL A 88 5.06 8.35 8.02
C VAL A 88 5.00 8.28 6.49
N LYS A 89 3.88 8.71 5.88
CA LYS A 89 3.69 8.76 4.42
C LYS A 89 4.74 9.65 3.74
N LYS A 90 4.98 10.86 4.27
CA LYS A 90 5.92 11.86 3.72
C LYS A 90 7.34 11.32 3.60
N VAL A 91 7.75 10.45 4.52
CA VAL A 91 9.07 9.81 4.50
C VAL A 91 9.08 8.54 3.64
N THR A 92 8.05 7.70 3.80
CA THR A 92 8.05 6.35 3.23
C THR A 92 7.77 6.35 1.73
N VAL A 93 6.76 7.09 1.27
CA VAL A 93 6.32 7.04 -0.13
C VAL A 93 7.43 7.48 -1.09
N PRO A 94 8.13 8.62 -0.91
CA PRO A 94 9.22 9.01 -1.81
C PRO A 94 10.34 7.96 -1.86
N THR A 95 10.65 7.36 -0.71
CA THR A 95 11.68 6.32 -0.61
C THR A 95 11.28 5.06 -1.39
N VAL A 96 10.02 4.61 -1.23
CA VAL A 96 9.48 3.46 -1.97
C VAL A 96 9.50 3.72 -3.47
N LEU A 97 9.02 4.89 -3.92
CA LEU A 97 8.97 5.23 -5.34
C LEU A 97 10.36 5.29 -5.96
N LYS A 98 11.35 5.87 -5.25
CA LYS A 98 12.75 5.91 -5.69
C LYS A 98 13.33 4.50 -5.83
N SER A 99 13.15 3.65 -4.82
CA SER A 99 13.65 2.27 -4.84
C SER A 99 12.99 1.43 -5.92
N ALA A 100 11.66 1.48 -6.05
CA ALA A 100 10.92 0.75 -7.07
C ALA A 100 11.35 1.15 -8.48
N LYS A 101 11.56 2.46 -8.74
CA LYS A 101 12.07 2.94 -10.03
C LYS A 101 13.47 2.43 -10.33
N ALA A 102 14.36 2.38 -9.33
CA ALA A 102 15.70 1.84 -9.50
C ALA A 102 15.67 0.34 -9.82
N ILE A 103 14.83 -0.43 -9.11
CA ILE A 103 14.66 -1.87 -9.36
C ILE A 103 14.10 -2.10 -10.77
N LYS A 104 13.04 -1.36 -11.15
CA LYS A 104 12.45 -1.39 -12.50
C LYS A 104 13.49 -1.19 -13.59
N ALA A 105 14.36 -0.19 -13.44
CA ALA A 105 15.41 0.09 -14.42
C ALA A 105 16.40 -1.07 -14.55
N LEU A 106 16.80 -1.70 -13.43
CA LEU A 106 17.71 -2.86 -13.45
C LEU A 106 17.03 -4.10 -14.06
N GLU A 107 15.75 -4.31 -13.81
CA GLU A 107 14.99 -5.41 -14.43
C GLU A 107 14.86 -5.22 -15.95
N TRP A 108 14.66 -3.99 -16.41
CA TRP A 108 14.70 -3.68 -17.84
C TRP A 108 16.09 -3.91 -18.42
N GLU A 109 17.14 -3.44 -17.75
CA GLU A 109 18.52 -3.69 -18.17
C GLU A 109 18.80 -5.20 -18.31
N LEU A 110 18.39 -5.99 -17.32
CA LEU A 110 18.53 -7.45 -17.33
C LEU A 110 17.79 -8.07 -18.52
N ALA A 111 16.52 -7.70 -18.73
CA ALA A 111 15.72 -8.22 -19.83
C ALA A 111 16.35 -7.87 -21.19
N ASN A 112 16.84 -6.64 -21.36
CA ASN A 112 17.50 -6.20 -22.58
C ASN A 112 18.82 -6.94 -22.82
N ASN A 113 19.64 -7.13 -21.78
CA ASN A 113 20.90 -7.83 -21.88
C ASN A 113 20.71 -9.30 -22.31
N ILE A 114 19.69 -9.98 -21.78
CA ILE A 114 19.39 -11.37 -22.15
C ILE A 114 18.69 -11.47 -23.51
N VAL A 115 17.61 -10.73 -23.73
CA VAL A 115 16.72 -10.95 -24.89
C VAL A 115 17.23 -10.27 -26.15
N VAL A 116 17.75 -9.05 -26.04
CA VAL A 116 18.15 -8.22 -27.20
C VAL A 116 19.64 -8.39 -27.47
N LYS A 117 20.48 -8.21 -26.45
CA LYS A 117 21.93 -8.27 -26.60
C LYS A 117 22.51 -9.68 -26.55
N LYS A 118 21.71 -10.68 -26.16
CA LYS A 118 22.10 -12.10 -26.09
C LYS A 118 23.35 -12.34 -25.23
N MET A 119 23.51 -11.58 -24.15
CA MET A 119 24.57 -11.79 -23.17
C MET A 119 24.36 -13.10 -22.41
N SER A 120 25.43 -13.73 -21.92
CA SER A 120 25.34 -14.96 -21.13
C SER A 120 24.66 -14.70 -19.78
N ALA A 121 23.95 -15.70 -19.27
CA ALA A 121 23.31 -15.62 -17.96
C ALA A 121 24.32 -15.31 -16.84
N GLU A 122 25.48 -15.96 -16.85
CA GLU A 122 26.54 -15.78 -15.84
C GLU A 122 27.02 -14.33 -15.73
N SER A 123 27.13 -13.62 -16.87
CA SER A 123 27.53 -12.21 -16.85
C SER A 123 26.51 -11.28 -16.19
N GLN A 124 25.29 -11.78 -15.92
CA GLN A 124 24.20 -11.02 -15.32
C GLN A 124 23.96 -11.34 -13.84
N TYR A 125 24.68 -12.30 -13.24
CA TYR A 125 24.45 -12.71 -11.85
C TYR A 125 24.59 -11.54 -10.86
N ASN A 126 25.60 -10.69 -11.02
CA ASN A 126 25.77 -9.48 -10.20
C ASN A 126 24.56 -8.51 -10.31
N LEU A 127 23.94 -8.42 -11.48
CA LEU A 127 22.75 -7.59 -11.70
C LEU A 127 21.53 -8.18 -10.98
N VAL A 128 21.37 -9.51 -11.03
CA VAL A 128 20.33 -10.25 -10.28
C VAL A 128 20.48 -10.05 -8.77
N GLU A 129 21.70 -10.18 -8.25
CA GLU A 129 21.98 -9.95 -6.82
C GLU A 129 21.68 -8.51 -6.40
N LYS A 130 22.02 -7.52 -7.24
CA LYS A 130 21.70 -6.12 -7.00
C LYS A 130 20.19 -5.88 -6.94
N ILE A 131 19.41 -6.50 -7.84
CA ILE A 131 17.94 -6.46 -7.81
C ILE A 131 17.43 -7.06 -6.50
N ALA A 132 17.90 -8.26 -6.13
CA ALA A 132 17.49 -8.95 -4.92
C ALA A 132 17.79 -8.13 -3.65
N ASN A 133 18.97 -7.53 -3.55
CA ASN A 133 19.36 -6.66 -2.45
C ASN A 133 18.46 -5.43 -2.33
N LEU A 134 18.17 -4.76 -3.45
CA LEU A 134 17.27 -3.60 -3.44
C LEU A 134 15.83 -3.96 -3.04
N ARG A 135 15.30 -5.09 -3.54
CA ARG A 135 13.98 -5.60 -3.16
C ARG A 135 13.92 -5.95 -1.66
N THR A 136 15.01 -6.51 -1.13
CA THR A 136 15.16 -6.83 0.30
C THR A 136 15.12 -5.56 1.14
N GLU A 137 15.94 -4.56 0.82
CA GLU A 137 15.97 -3.28 1.54
C GLU A 137 14.63 -2.52 1.45
N LEU A 138 13.99 -2.54 0.28
CA LEU A 138 12.65 -1.97 0.11
C LEU A 138 11.62 -2.68 1.01
N THR A 139 11.70 -4.00 1.13
CA THR A 139 10.79 -4.79 1.98
C THR A 139 11.05 -4.53 3.47
N LYS A 140 12.30 -4.44 3.91
CA LYS A 140 12.63 -4.04 5.29
C LYS A 140 12.03 -2.68 5.65
N LYS A 141 12.12 -1.70 4.75
CA LYS A 141 11.47 -0.38 4.93
C LYS A 141 9.94 -0.50 4.99
N HIS A 142 9.35 -1.42 4.24
CA HIS A 142 7.92 -1.71 4.34
C HIS A 142 7.54 -2.22 5.73
N LEU A 143 8.31 -3.15 6.29
CA LEU A 143 8.09 -3.70 7.63
C LEU A 143 8.14 -2.59 8.69
N THR A 144 9.14 -1.71 8.63
CA THR A 144 9.22 -0.53 9.51
C THR A 144 8.01 0.41 9.33
N CYS A 145 7.52 0.59 8.10
CA CYS A 145 6.31 1.37 7.87
C CYS A 145 5.08 0.71 8.50
N ILE A 146 4.96 -0.62 8.42
CA ILE A 146 3.87 -1.37 9.03
C ILE A 146 3.90 -1.19 10.55
N GLU A 147 5.06 -1.42 11.17
CA GLU A 147 5.28 -1.25 12.61
C GLU A 147 4.89 0.16 13.08
N ARG A 148 5.38 1.20 12.39
CA ARG A 148 5.09 2.60 12.73
C ARG A 148 3.61 2.95 12.65
N VAL A 149 2.90 2.46 11.63
CA VAL A 149 1.46 2.70 11.51
C VAL A 149 0.70 1.92 12.58
N ARG A 150 1.08 0.66 12.86
CA ARG A 150 0.47 -0.11 13.95
C ARG A 150 0.59 0.59 15.30
N ALA A 151 1.74 1.20 15.60
CA ALA A 151 1.94 1.94 16.85
C ALA A 151 1.09 3.22 16.99
N ILE A 152 0.48 3.72 15.89
CA ILE A 152 -0.40 4.89 15.91
C ILE A 152 -1.86 4.49 16.14
N LEU A 153 -2.24 3.29 15.74
CA LEU A 153 -3.61 2.80 15.73
C LEU A 153 -3.95 2.12 17.06
N THR A 154 -5.22 2.14 17.42
CA THR A 154 -5.74 1.23 18.45
C THR A 154 -5.88 -0.19 17.87
N ASP A 155 -5.98 -1.19 18.73
CA ASP A 155 -6.22 -2.58 18.32
C ASP A 155 -7.53 -2.71 17.52
N GLU A 156 -8.57 -1.97 17.91
CA GLU A 156 -9.86 -1.92 17.20
C GLU A 156 -9.70 -1.35 15.78
N GLN A 157 -9.01 -0.22 15.63
CA GLN A 157 -8.74 0.38 14.32
C GLN A 157 -7.91 -0.55 13.42
N PHE A 158 -6.95 -1.27 14.00
CA PHE A 158 -6.16 -2.24 13.26
C PHE A 158 -6.98 -3.46 12.83
N ALA A 159 -7.93 -3.91 13.64
CA ALA A 159 -8.86 -4.97 13.26
C ALA A 159 -9.74 -4.55 12.07
N ILE A 160 -10.27 -3.33 12.08
CA ILE A 160 -11.05 -2.77 10.95
C ILE A 160 -10.19 -2.72 9.66
N LEU A 161 -8.94 -2.27 9.74
CA LEU A 161 -8.02 -2.27 8.60
C LEU A 161 -7.76 -3.68 8.04
N SER A 162 -7.66 -4.66 8.91
CA SER A 162 -7.43 -6.06 8.53
C SER A 162 -8.66 -6.63 7.79
N ASP A 163 -9.86 -6.23 8.20
CA ASP A 163 -11.11 -6.59 7.52
C ASP A 163 -11.14 -6.05 6.08
N TYR A 164 -10.71 -4.79 5.85
CA TYR A 164 -10.59 -4.23 4.49
C TYR A 164 -9.71 -5.11 3.59
N ALA A 165 -8.54 -5.50 4.11
CA ALA A 165 -7.56 -6.28 3.37
C ALA A 165 -8.06 -7.69 3.06
N SER A 166 -8.85 -8.30 3.96
CA SER A 166 -9.39 -9.65 3.79
C SER A 166 -10.62 -9.71 2.86
N LYS A 167 -11.46 -8.65 2.86
CA LYS A 167 -12.66 -8.58 2.03
C LYS A 167 -12.39 -8.13 0.59
N ALA A 168 -11.33 -7.35 0.35
CA ALA A 168 -10.88 -7.02 -1.00
C ALA A 168 -10.33 -8.24 -1.79
N ALA A 169 -10.15 -9.39 -1.13
CA ALA A 169 -9.71 -10.65 -1.72
C ALA A 169 -10.87 -11.61 -2.09
N LYS A 170 -12.13 -11.19 -1.89
CA LYS A 170 -13.35 -11.89 -2.35
C LYS A 170 -13.99 -11.09 -3.48
#